data_AF-A0A963G0N5-F1
#
_entry.id   AF-A0A963G0N5-F1
#
_cell.length_a   1.000
_cell.length_b   1.000
_cell.length_c   1.000
_cell.angle_alpha   90.00
_cell.angle_beta   90.00
_cell.angle_gamma   90.00
#
_symmetry.space_group_name_H-M   'P 1'
#
loop_
_entity.id
_entity.type
_entity.pdbx_description
1 polymer ?
#
loop_
_entity_poly.entity_id
_entity_poly.type
_entity_poly.pdbx_seq_one_letter_code
_entity_poly.pdbx_strand_id
1 'polypeptide(L)' 'MAAIEFCHDGDLAGPAPEIANVLTDEDARRGQLLLTCGIFGNVLRLTVPLTISQSVLDEGLDIIASLLQAIAA' A
#
# COMPACT_ATOMS: atom_id res chain seq x y z
N MET A 1 5.34 -10.65 7.93
CA MET A 1 4.97 -10.24 6.56
C MET A 1 3.48 -9.93 6.57
N ALA A 2 3.08 -8.77 6.07
CA ALA A 2 1.69 -8.34 6.01
C ALA A 2 1.36 -7.81 4.61
N ALA A 3 0.07 -7.72 4.28
CA ALA A 3 -0.39 -7.19 3.00
C ALA A 3 -1.77 -6.55 3.16
N ILE A 4 -2.13 -5.67 2.23
CA ILE A 4 -3.43 -5.00 2.14
C ILE A 4 -4.01 -5.30 0.77
N GLU A 5 -5.20 -5.88 0.71
CA GLU A 5 -5.90 -6.19 -0.53
C GLU A 5 -7.00 -5.15 -0.77
N PHE A 6 -7.03 -4.58 -1.98
CA PHE A 6 -8.02 -3.58 -2.37
C PHE A 6 -9.12 -4.21 -3.22
N CYS A 7 -10.36 -3.85 -2.88
CA CYS A 7 -11.57 -4.29 -3.56
C CYS A 7 -12.58 -3.14 -3.65
N HIS A 8 -13.38 -3.15 -4.71
CA HIS A 8 -14.47 -2.21 -4.91
C HIS A 8 -15.63 -2.54 -3.97
N ASP A 9 -16.15 -1.53 -3.27
CA ASP A 9 -17.36 -1.64 -2.43
C ASP A 9 -17.31 -2.76 -1.37
N GLY A 10 -16.11 -3.22 -0.99
CA GLY A 10 -15.91 -4.35 -0.09
C GLY A 10 -16.22 -5.73 -0.70
N ASP A 11 -16.46 -5.80 -2.02
CA ASP A 11 -16.65 -7.06 -2.74
C ASP A 11 -15.31 -7.73 -3.03
N LEU A 12 -15.04 -8.85 -2.36
CA LEU A 12 -13.83 -9.65 -2.57
C LEU A 12 -13.70 -10.21 -4.00
N ALA A 13 -14.79 -10.29 -4.76
CA ALA A 13 -14.76 -10.67 -6.17
C ALA A 13 -14.49 -9.49 -7.12
N GLY A 14 -14.46 -8.25 -6.60
CA GLY A 14 -14.21 -7.01 -7.34
C GLY A 14 -12.84 -6.41 -7.03
N PRO A 15 -11.72 -7.00 -7.52
CA PRO A 15 -10.37 -6.50 -7.25
C PRO A 15 -10.20 -5.05 -7.76
N ALA A 16 -9.44 -4.25 -7.00
CA ALA A 16 -9.18 -2.83 -7.28
C ALA A 16 -7.67 -2.55 -7.54
N PRO A 17 -7.10 -3.02 -8.66
CA PRO A 17 -5.68 -2.84 -8.98
C PRO A 17 -5.27 -1.39 -9.22
N GLU A 18 -6.17 -0.56 -9.74
CA GLU A 18 -5.93 0.87 -9.94
C GLU A 18 -5.61 1.59 -8.63
N ILE A 19 -6.26 1.22 -7.52
CA ILE A 19 -5.94 1.76 -6.19
C ILE A 19 -4.51 1.40 -5.80
N ALA A 20 -4.12 0.13 -5.95
CA ALA A 20 -2.77 -0.34 -5.61
C ALA A 20 -1.68 0.33 -6.46
N ASN A 21 -1.95 0.53 -7.76
CA ASN A 21 -1.02 1.20 -8.68
C ASN A 21 -0.84 2.68 -8.34
N VAL A 22 -1.94 3.41 -8.12
CA VAL A 22 -1.88 4.84 -7.74
C VAL A 22 -1.12 5.02 -6.43
N LEU A 23 -1.40 4.17 -5.42
CA LEU A 23 -0.66 4.22 -4.16
C LEU A 23 0.84 4.01 -4.35
N THR A 24 1.23 3.03 -5.16
CA THR A 24 2.65 2.71 -5.39
C THR A 24 3.37 3.84 -6.13
N ASP A 25 2.71 4.45 -7.12
CA ASP A 25 3.28 5.58 -7.88
C ASP A 25 3.42 6.84 -7.01
N GLU A 26 2.43 7.17 -6.18
CA GLU A 26 2.49 8.32 -5.28
C GLU A 26 3.45 8.11 -4.11
N ASP A 27 3.55 6.90 -3.58
CA ASP A 27 4.50 6.54 -2.53
C ASP A 27 5.95 6.65 -3.02
N ALA A 28 6.22 6.23 -4.26
CA ALA A 28 7.51 6.40 -4.92
C ALA A 28 7.95 7.88 -4.98
N ARG A 29 7.00 8.80 -5.22
CA ARG A 29 7.28 10.25 -5.21
C ARG A 29 7.59 10.79 -3.82
N ARG A 30 7.20 10.08 -2.77
CA ARG A 30 7.49 10.42 -1.36
C ARG A 30 8.76 9.75 -0.83
N GLY A 31 9.52 9.06 -1.70
CA GLY A 31 10.82 8.48 -1.37
C GLY A 31 10.74 7.09 -0.73
N GLN A 32 9.57 6.47 -0.74
CA GLN A 32 9.38 5.09 -0.31
C GLN A 32 9.22 4.16 -1.51
N LEU A 33 9.40 2.86 -1.31
CA LEU A 33 9.19 1.87 -2.35
C LEU A 33 8.28 0.77 -1.83
N LEU A 34 7.08 0.72 -2.37
CA LEU A 34 6.13 -0.35 -2.13
C LEU A 34 6.07 -1.32 -3.32
N LEU A 35 5.64 -2.54 -3.05
CA LEU A 35 5.47 -3.57 -4.07
C LEU A 35 4.00 -3.96 -4.16
N THR A 36 3.49 -4.03 -5.38
CA THR A 36 2.21 -4.68 -5.66
C THR A 36 2.42 -6.19 -5.89
N CYS A 37 1.41 -6.99 -5.56
CA CYS A 37 1.37 -8.42 -5.80
C CYS A 37 -0.08 -8.92 -5.93
N GLY A 38 -0.26 -10.25 -5.90
CA GLY A 38 -1.56 -10.90 -6.09
C GLY A 38 -1.88 -11.15 -7.57
N ILE A 39 -2.80 -12.10 -7.84
CA ILE A 39 -3.16 -12.51 -9.22
C ILE A 39 -3.72 -11.32 -10.01
N PHE A 40 -4.48 -10.45 -9.34
CA PHE A 40 -5.12 -9.30 -9.96
C PHE A 40 -4.31 -8.01 -9.83
N GLY A 41 -3.15 -8.03 -9.16
CA GLY A 41 -2.32 -6.82 -8.93
C GLY A 41 -2.92 -5.81 -7.94
N ASN A 42 -3.92 -6.22 -7.15
CA ASN A 42 -4.66 -5.38 -6.21
C ASN A 42 -4.16 -5.47 -4.76
N VAL A 43 -2.99 -6.05 -4.52
CA VAL A 43 -2.46 -6.26 -3.16
C VAL A 43 -1.18 -5.45 -2.98
N LEU A 44 -1.12 -4.63 -1.92
CA LEU A 44 0.09 -3.95 -1.46
C LEU A 44 0.84 -4.83 -0.46
N ARG A 45 2.10 -5.16 -0.75
CA ARG A 45 2.93 -6.04 0.06
C ARG A 45 3.82 -5.24 1.02
N LEU A 46 3.68 -5.50 2.32
CA LEU A 46 4.53 -4.92 3.37
C LEU A 46 5.54 -5.96 3.87
N THR A 47 6.76 -5.87 3.36
CA THR A 47 7.89 -6.72 3.75
C THR A 47 9.09 -5.83 4.10
N VAL A 48 9.14 -5.40 5.36
CA VAL A 48 10.23 -4.58 5.90
C VAL A 48 11.35 -5.46 6.49
N PRO A 49 12.59 -4.96 6.62
CA PRO A 49 13.65 -5.65 7.35
C PRO A 49 13.25 -5.94 8.80
N LEU A 50 13.62 -7.11 9.32
CA LEU A 50 13.35 -7.46 10.73
C LEU A 50 14.08 -6.53 11.73
N THR A 51 15.10 -5.82 11.26
CA THR A 51 15.91 -4.88 12.05
C THR A 51 15.53 -3.42 11.81
N ILE A 52 14.41 -3.14 11.14
CA ILE A 52 13.94 -1.77 10.95
C ILE A 52 13.71 -1.10 12.31
N SER A 53 14.09 0.17 12.43
CA SER A 53 13.79 0.93 13.64
C SER A 53 12.31 1.26 13.72
N GLN A 54 11.77 1.36 14.93
CA GLN A 54 10.36 1.70 15.12
C GLN A 54 10.00 3.04 14.46
N SER A 55 10.86 4.06 14.59
CA SER A 55 10.60 5.38 14.01
C SER A 55 10.51 5.38 12.49
N VAL A 56 11.35 4.57 11.80
CA VAL A 56 11.29 4.46 10.33
C VAL A 56 10.06 3.66 9.90
N LEU A 57 9.67 2.65 10.67
CA LEU A 57 8.43 1.91 10.42
C LEU A 57 7.21 2.82 10.56
N ASP A 58 7.15 3.62 11.62
CA ASP A 58 6.05 4.55 11.89
C ASP A 58 5.96 5.62 10.78
N GLU A 59 7.08 6.22 10.40
CA GLU A 59 7.13 7.18 9.28
C GLU A 59 6.59 6.58 7.98
N GLY A 60 7.00 5.35 7.65
CA GLY A 60 6.54 4.71 6.43
C GLY A 60 5.05 4.39 6.43
N LEU A 61 4.52 3.96 7.58
CA LEU A 61 3.09 3.71 7.77
C LEU A 61 2.27 5.01 7.73
N ASP A 62 2.79 6.11 8.30
CA ASP A 62 2.14 7.42 8.26
C ASP A 62 2.00 7.96 6.83
N ILE A 63 3.02 7.76 6.00
CA ILE A 63 2.97 8.12 4.57
C ILE A 63 1.89 7.28 3.85
N ILE A 64 1.83 5.97 4.09
CA ILE A 64 0.80 5.09 3.51
C ILE A 64 -0.60 5.53 3.94
N ALA A 65 -0.80 5.83 5.23
CA ALA A 65 -2.07 6.30 5.76
C ALA A 65 -2.49 7.65 5.13
N SER A 66 -1.56 8.59 4.99
CA SER A 66 -1.78 9.87 4.32
C SER A 66 -2.20 9.70 2.86
N LEU A 67 -1.58 8.77 2.14
CA LEU A 67 -1.93 8.47 0.75
C LEU A 67 -3.33 7.87 0.63
N LEU A 68 -3.65 6.89 1.48
CA LEU A 68 -4.98 6.28 1.53
C LEU A 68 -6.08 7.32 1.78
N GLN A 69 -5.85 8.27 2.69
CA GLN A 69 -6.77 9.38 2.94
C GLN A 69 -6.93 10.31 1.74
N ALA A 70 -5.84 10.57 1.01
CA ALA A 70 -5.87 11.47 -0.15
C ALA A 70 -6.64 10.89 -1.34
N ILE A 71 -6.61 9.56 -1.53
CA ILE A 71 -7.29 8.88 -2.65
C ILE A 71 -8.72 8.44 -2.31
N ALA A 72 -9.10 8.40 -1.03
CA ALA A 72 -10.46 8.06 -0.59
C ALA A 72 -11.45 9.24 -0.67
N ALA A 73 -10.95 10.45 -0.96
CA ALA A 73 -11.74 11.66 -1.17
C ALA A 73 -12.19 11.79 -2.64
#